data_AF-A0A067M413-F1
#
_entry.id   AF-A0A067M413-F1
#
_cell.length_a   1.000
_cell.length_b   1.000
_cell.length_c   1.000
_cell.angle_alpha   90.00
_cell.angle_beta   90.00
_cell.angle_gamma   90.00
#
_symmetry.space_group_name_H-M   'P 1'
#
loop_
_entity.id
_entity.type
_entity.pdbx_description
1 polymer ?
#
loop_
_entity_poly.entity_id
_entity_poly.type
_entity_poly.pdbx_seq_one_letter_code
_entity_poly.pdbx_strand_id
1 'polypeptide(L)'
;MSDSKIARPDKFRILIIGRANAGKTTILRAVCGAEGEPDVYDQNGNKIITSPKTTRSAIRTTLRTIRARLSREKPHPTGGKDSILSPSPLRGEHNIEYPLMFRGSPGFVFHDSRGFESGAVEELELAQKFIQNKANLGSMRNQLHAIWYCFSADSNRFMTAADKVFFDTIDTGTVPVIAIFTKFDALDAAAFSALSDQGVPFAEAQRRAPDHAREQFDQNLLPLIKQLAHPPRAVVCLRNMHNKGSQGAIKKAASELIESTGAALDDSALKVLLVQAQCVNVELCMKAAVNSGVITKAAQGAIQADPATFNPLQEKLIREIFQWFPYIWVYNKVTFCIICQLNIT
;
A
#
# COMPACT_ATOMS: atom_id res chain seq x y z
N MET A 1 0.12 -38.32 15.22
CA MET A 1 0.00 -37.10 14.40
C MET A 1 0.39 -35.92 15.26
N SER A 2 1.54 -35.32 14.98
CA SER A 2 2.02 -34.13 15.69
C SER A 2 1.25 -32.91 15.17
N ASP A 3 0.46 -32.27 16.03
CA ASP A 3 -0.09 -30.93 15.77
C ASP A 3 1.09 -29.97 15.57
N SER A 4 1.43 -29.71 14.30
CA SER A 4 2.32 -28.63 13.96
C SER A 4 1.62 -27.32 14.34
N LYS A 5 1.99 -26.76 15.50
CA LYS A 5 1.61 -25.41 15.92
C LYS A 5 1.85 -24.46 14.73
N ILE A 6 0.78 -24.05 14.06
CA ILE A 6 0.84 -23.05 13.00
C ILE A 6 1.35 -21.77 13.66
N ALA A 7 2.62 -21.47 13.43
CA ALA A 7 3.26 -20.33 14.04
C ALA A 7 2.67 -19.05 13.42
N ARG A 8 2.00 -18.24 14.24
CA ARG A 8 1.40 -16.99 13.77
C ARG A 8 2.47 -16.06 13.16
N PRO A 9 2.14 -15.36 12.06
CA PRO A 9 3.01 -14.33 11.49
C PRO A 9 3.15 -13.14 12.44
N ASP A 10 4.36 -12.59 12.47
CA ASP A 10 4.74 -11.38 13.23
C ASP A 10 4.84 -10.14 12.33
N LYS A 11 4.85 -10.33 11.00
CA LYS A 11 4.90 -9.26 10.01
C LYS A 11 3.83 -9.44 8.95
N PHE A 12 3.23 -8.34 8.51
CA PHE A 12 2.27 -8.33 7.42
C PHE A 12 2.98 -8.23 6.05
N ARG A 13 2.82 -9.24 5.19
CA ARG A 13 3.54 -9.32 3.90
C ARG A 13 2.65 -8.93 2.74
N ILE A 14 3.11 -7.95 1.96
CA ILE A 14 2.38 -7.43 0.80
C ILE A 14 3.27 -7.56 -0.44
N LEU A 15 2.70 -8.10 -1.51
CA LEU A 15 3.30 -8.00 -2.84
C LEU A 15 2.65 -6.82 -3.58
N ILE A 16 3.46 -5.86 -4.03
CA ILE A 16 3.00 -4.73 -4.85
C ILE A 16 3.36 -4.96 -6.32
N ILE A 17 2.32 -4.98 -7.14
CA ILE A 17 2.35 -5.28 -8.56
C ILE A 17 1.91 -4.08 -9.36
N GLY A 18 2.44 -3.90 -10.57
CA GLY A 18 1.92 -2.91 -11.51
C GLY A 18 3.00 -2.39 -12.44
N ARG A 19 2.58 -1.66 -13.48
CA ARG A 19 3.45 -1.13 -14.53
C ARG A 19 4.56 -0.23 -13.99
N ALA A 20 5.57 -0.01 -14.83
CA ALA A 20 6.57 1.03 -14.56
C ALA A 20 5.87 2.38 -14.37
N ASN A 21 6.29 3.15 -13.37
CA ASN A 21 5.72 4.45 -13.01
C ASN A 21 4.23 4.44 -12.59
N ALA A 22 3.66 3.28 -12.24
CA ALA A 22 2.29 3.17 -11.73
C ALA A 22 2.12 3.67 -10.28
N GLY A 23 3.14 4.26 -9.66
CA GLY A 23 3.06 4.83 -8.31
C GLY A 23 3.33 3.86 -7.15
N LYS A 24 3.83 2.65 -7.41
CA LYS A 24 4.12 1.61 -6.40
C LYS A 24 4.91 2.14 -5.20
N THR A 25 6.12 2.65 -5.44
CA THR A 25 6.99 3.19 -4.37
C THR A 25 6.37 4.35 -3.62
N THR A 26 5.56 5.18 -4.29
CA THR A 26 4.85 6.30 -3.65
C THR A 26 3.82 5.79 -2.64
N ILE A 27 3.07 4.73 -2.98
CA ILE A 27 2.13 4.09 -2.05
C ILE A 27 2.87 3.53 -0.84
N LEU A 28 3.96 2.79 -1.06
CA LEU A 28 4.73 2.18 0.03
C LEU A 28 5.21 3.23 1.04
N ARG A 29 5.74 4.36 0.56
CA ARG A 29 6.18 5.45 1.43
C ARG A 29 5.04 6.11 2.19
N ALA A 30 3.91 6.34 1.51
CA ALA A 30 2.74 6.96 2.11
C ALA A 30 2.16 6.10 3.23
N VAL A 31 2.01 4.80 3.00
CA VAL A 31 1.51 3.84 4.00
C VAL A 31 2.45 3.76 5.21
N CYS A 32 3.76 3.82 4.98
CA CYS A 32 4.75 3.74 6.05
C CYS A 32 5.11 5.08 6.70
N GLY A 33 4.47 6.19 6.30
CA GLY A 33 4.84 7.54 6.76
C GLY A 33 6.33 7.85 6.58
N ALA A 34 6.96 7.26 5.55
CA ALA A 34 8.41 7.23 5.43
C ALA A 34 8.94 8.43 4.65
N GLU A 35 9.83 9.20 5.27
CA GLU A 35 10.62 10.25 4.60
C GLU A 35 11.86 9.68 3.86
N GLY A 36 12.30 8.48 4.26
CA GLY A 36 13.48 7.79 3.74
C GLY A 36 13.18 6.57 2.84
N GLU A 37 14.24 5.98 2.30
CA GLU A 37 14.18 4.75 1.50
C GLU A 37 14.01 3.50 2.40
N PRO A 38 13.38 2.43 1.91
CA PRO A 38 13.32 1.16 2.63
C PRO A 38 14.72 0.51 2.70
N ASP A 39 14.92 -0.26 3.76
CA ASP A 39 16.04 -1.18 3.85
C ASP A 39 15.71 -2.46 3.04
N VAL A 40 16.66 -2.93 2.23
CA VAL A 40 16.52 -4.14 1.38
C VAL A 40 17.24 -5.31 2.06
N TYR A 41 16.62 -6.47 2.06
CA TYR A 41 17.18 -7.68 2.65
C TYR A 41 17.22 -8.81 1.63
N ASP A 42 18.20 -9.70 1.76
CA ASP A 42 18.26 -10.93 0.98
C ASP A 42 17.29 -12.00 1.54
N GLN A 43 17.25 -13.17 0.91
CA GLN A 43 16.41 -14.30 1.35
C GLN A 43 16.87 -14.90 2.70
N ASN A 44 18.11 -14.66 3.11
CA ASN A 44 18.67 -15.10 4.37
C ASN A 44 18.39 -14.10 5.52
N GLY A 45 17.76 -12.96 5.22
CA GLY A 45 17.49 -11.90 6.17
C GLY A 45 18.67 -10.96 6.42
N ASN A 46 19.73 -11.04 5.62
CA ASN A 46 20.85 -10.11 5.71
C ASN A 46 20.48 -8.82 5.00
N LYS A 47 20.77 -7.70 5.66
CA LYS A 47 20.61 -6.39 5.04
C LYS A 47 21.62 -6.20 3.91
N ILE A 48 21.12 -5.92 2.71
CA ILE A 48 21.97 -5.64 1.56
C ILE A 48 22.48 -4.20 1.69
N ILE A 49 23.78 -4.04 1.94
CA ILE A 49 24.42 -2.73 1.96
C ILE A 49 24.63 -2.28 0.52
N THR A 50 23.58 -1.73 -0.09
CA THR A 50 23.74 -1.01 -1.35
C THR A 50 24.53 0.27 -1.09
N SER A 51 25.67 0.46 -1.75
CA SER A 51 26.48 1.67 -1.61
C SER A 51 25.66 2.95 -1.92
N PRO A 52 26.00 4.13 -1.38
CA PRO A 52 25.25 5.37 -1.60
C PRO A 52 25.15 5.80 -3.08
N LYS A 53 26.02 5.26 -3.96
CA LYS A 53 25.98 5.49 -5.41
C LYS A 53 24.91 4.61 -6.09
N THR A 54 24.70 3.38 -5.63
CA THR A 54 23.70 2.42 -6.13
C THR A 54 22.29 2.67 -5.59
N THR A 55 22.13 3.03 -4.31
CA THR A 55 20.80 3.40 -3.74
C THR A 55 20.24 4.65 -4.41
N ARG A 56 21.12 5.62 -4.70
CA ARG A 56 20.76 6.80 -5.50
C ARG A 56 20.40 6.43 -6.92
N SER A 57 20.91 5.34 -7.51
CA SER A 57 20.77 5.03 -8.94
C SER A 57 19.62 4.08 -9.27
N ALA A 58 19.33 3.09 -8.40
CA ALA A 58 18.23 2.16 -8.57
C ALA A 58 16.84 2.83 -8.45
N ILE A 59 16.78 4.04 -7.86
CA ILE A 59 15.54 4.80 -7.66
C ILE A 59 15.62 6.23 -8.28
N ARG A 60 16.80 6.86 -8.49
CA ARG A 60 16.87 8.18 -9.20
C ARG A 60 16.33 8.15 -10.60
N THR A 61 16.36 7.01 -11.29
CA THR A 61 15.86 6.92 -12.66
C THR A 61 14.35 7.24 -12.73
N THR A 62 13.62 7.05 -11.63
CA THR A 62 12.23 7.49 -11.45
C THR A 62 12.10 8.98 -11.06
N LEU A 63 13.11 9.55 -10.41
CA LEU A 63 13.09 10.92 -9.87
C LEU A 63 13.57 12.03 -10.83
N ARG A 64 14.32 11.72 -11.90
CA ARG A 64 14.81 12.76 -12.84
C ARG A 64 13.74 13.38 -13.74
N THR A 65 12.63 12.70 -13.99
CA THR A 65 11.55 13.22 -14.85
C THR A 65 10.73 14.33 -14.17
N ILE A 66 10.74 14.41 -12.84
CA ILE A 66 9.98 15.41 -12.07
C ILE A 66 10.76 16.73 -11.98
N ARG A 67 12.11 16.69 -11.87
CA ARG A 67 12.93 17.90 -11.69
C ARG A 67 13.10 18.72 -12.97
N ALA A 68 13.01 18.10 -14.15
CA ALA A 68 13.16 18.78 -15.44
C ALA A 68 11.95 19.64 -15.87
N ARG A 69 10.81 19.57 -15.15
CA ARG A 69 9.60 20.33 -15.50
C ARG A 69 9.35 21.58 -14.64
N LEU A 70 10.23 21.86 -13.68
CA LEU A 70 10.10 23.01 -12.75
C LEU A 70 10.98 24.21 -13.10
N SER A 71 11.72 24.17 -14.21
CA SER A 71 12.41 25.34 -14.75
C SER A 71 11.70 25.79 -16.02
N ARG A 72 10.66 26.61 -15.87
CA ARG A 72 10.13 27.43 -16.96
C ARG A 72 11.02 28.67 -17.09
N GLU A 73 11.91 28.64 -18.08
CA GLU A 73 12.18 29.80 -18.93
C GLU A 73 11.91 29.35 -20.38
N LYS A 74 11.29 30.22 -21.17
CA LYS A 74 10.96 30.05 -22.60
C LYS A 74 11.55 31.27 -23.35
N PRO A 75 11.69 31.28 -24.70
CA PRO A 75 11.63 30.19 -25.69
C PRO A 75 12.69 30.30 -26.84
N HIS A 76 12.85 29.26 -27.69
CA HIS A 76 12.84 29.40 -29.18
C HIS A 76 12.92 28.06 -29.95
N PRO A 77 12.50 28.01 -31.25
CA PRO A 77 12.14 26.78 -31.96
C PRO A 77 13.23 26.31 -32.96
N THR A 78 13.47 25.00 -33.01
CA THR A 78 13.91 24.23 -34.19
C THR A 78 13.68 22.76 -33.84
N GLY A 79 12.96 22.00 -34.66
CA GLY A 79 13.54 21.20 -35.74
C GLY A 79 13.64 19.74 -35.28
N GLY A 80 12.86 18.85 -35.90
CA GLY A 80 12.63 17.49 -35.41
C GLY A 80 13.86 16.59 -35.40
N LYS A 81 13.79 15.54 -34.57
CA LYS A 81 14.22 14.16 -34.88
C LYS A 81 13.83 13.23 -33.73
N ASP A 82 13.46 12.02 -34.12
CA ASP A 82 13.02 10.90 -33.30
C ASP A 82 13.88 10.73 -32.04
N SER A 83 13.25 10.79 -30.87
CA SER A 83 13.84 10.28 -29.63
C SER A 83 13.24 8.92 -29.33
N ILE A 84 13.76 7.91 -30.03
CA ILE A 84 13.82 6.54 -29.53
C ILE A 84 14.52 6.65 -28.16
N LEU A 85 13.73 6.61 -27.10
CA LEU A 85 14.21 6.65 -25.73
C LEU A 85 14.98 5.35 -25.46
N SER A 86 16.30 5.43 -25.53
CA SER A 86 17.21 4.36 -25.13
C SER A 86 16.97 3.98 -23.66
N PRO A 87 16.83 2.68 -23.34
CA PRO A 87 16.65 2.21 -21.97
C PRO A 87 17.84 2.59 -21.08
N SER A 88 17.56 3.11 -19.88
CA SER A 88 18.62 3.43 -18.92
C SER A 88 19.35 2.16 -18.43
N PRO A 89 20.70 2.14 -18.35
CA PRO A 89 21.49 0.94 -18.00
C PRO A 89 21.42 0.52 -16.52
N LEU A 90 20.64 1.20 -15.68
CA LEU A 90 20.60 0.99 -14.20
C LEU A 90 19.24 0.45 -13.72
N ARG A 91 18.53 -0.25 -14.63
CA ARG A 91 17.31 -1.02 -14.35
C ARG A 91 17.56 -2.34 -13.59
N GLY A 92 18.81 -2.76 -13.39
CA GLY A 92 19.17 -3.91 -12.55
C GLY A 92 19.38 -3.44 -11.11
N GLU A 93 18.50 -3.76 -10.16
CA GLU A 93 18.78 -4.75 -9.10
C GLU A 93 17.52 -5.06 -8.26
N HIS A 94 16.31 -4.65 -8.71
CA HIS A 94 15.08 -4.98 -7.97
C HIS A 94 14.73 -6.46 -8.18
N ASN A 95 14.81 -7.26 -7.12
CA ASN A 95 14.42 -8.66 -7.12
C ASN A 95 13.18 -8.81 -6.24
N ILE A 96 12.10 -9.38 -6.78
CA ILE A 96 10.84 -9.62 -6.04
C ILE A 96 11.06 -10.47 -4.79
N GLU A 97 12.11 -11.29 -4.77
CA GLU A 97 12.51 -12.10 -3.63
C GLU A 97 13.16 -11.31 -2.49
N TYR A 98 13.62 -10.08 -2.75
CA TYR A 98 14.29 -9.24 -1.77
C TYR A 98 13.29 -8.32 -1.09
N PRO A 99 12.90 -8.60 0.17
CA PRO A 99 11.92 -7.79 0.87
C PRO A 99 12.44 -6.39 1.17
N LEU A 100 11.51 -5.43 1.06
CA LEU A 100 11.65 -4.04 1.45
C LEU A 100 11.00 -3.84 2.83
N MET A 101 11.74 -3.26 3.77
CA MET A 101 11.24 -2.93 5.11
C MET A 101 11.53 -1.46 5.45
N PHE A 102 10.50 -0.73 5.87
CA PHE A 102 10.64 0.66 6.30
C PHE A 102 10.85 0.73 7.80
N ARG A 103 11.83 1.54 8.24
CA ARG A 103 12.13 1.70 9.68
C ARG A 103 10.95 2.26 10.47
N GLY A 104 10.14 3.13 9.86
CA GLY A 104 8.94 3.68 10.48
C GLY A 104 7.79 2.69 10.60
N SER A 105 7.84 1.55 9.92
CA SER A 105 6.77 0.54 9.97
C SER A 105 7.36 -0.88 9.89
N PRO A 106 8.09 -1.32 10.92
CA PRO A 106 8.80 -2.60 10.91
C PRO A 106 7.88 -3.83 10.87
N GLY A 107 6.57 -3.64 11.13
CA GLY A 107 5.56 -4.68 11.00
C GLY A 107 5.19 -5.03 9.55
N PHE A 108 5.60 -4.23 8.56
CA PHE A 108 5.40 -4.55 7.14
C PHE A 108 6.62 -5.17 6.50
N VAL A 109 6.37 -6.12 5.59
CA VAL A 109 7.32 -6.59 4.60
C VAL A 109 6.71 -6.42 3.23
N PHE A 110 7.36 -5.66 2.37
CA PHE A 110 6.92 -5.46 0.99
C PHE A 110 7.80 -6.21 0.02
N HIS A 111 7.17 -6.81 -0.99
CA HIS A 111 7.82 -7.33 -2.17
C HIS A 111 7.40 -6.46 -3.35
N ASP A 112 8.36 -5.81 -4.02
CA ASP A 112 8.08 -4.94 -5.16
C ASP A 112 8.37 -5.68 -6.46
N SER A 113 7.35 -5.86 -7.29
CA SER A 113 7.55 -6.36 -8.65
C SER A 113 8.25 -5.28 -9.50
N ARG A 114 9.07 -5.73 -10.44
CA ARG A 114 9.51 -4.82 -11.50
C ARG A 114 8.30 -4.34 -12.28
N GLY A 115 8.34 -3.07 -12.69
CA GLY A 115 7.27 -2.54 -13.51
C GLY A 115 7.22 -3.23 -14.86
N PHE A 116 6.12 -3.91 -15.19
CA PHE A 116 5.93 -4.48 -16.52
C PHE A 116 5.90 -3.35 -17.57
N GLU A 117 6.74 -3.45 -18.60
CA GLU A 117 6.60 -2.66 -19.82
C GLU A 117 5.79 -3.45 -20.85
N SER A 118 5.16 -2.77 -21.81
CA SER A 118 4.32 -3.44 -22.82
C SER A 118 5.14 -4.47 -23.59
N GLY A 119 4.86 -5.76 -23.37
CA GLY A 119 5.54 -6.90 -24.02
C GLY A 119 6.42 -7.75 -23.09
N ALA A 120 6.57 -7.37 -21.82
CA ALA A 120 7.46 -8.02 -20.87
C ALA A 120 6.74 -9.20 -20.15
N VAL A 121 6.58 -10.31 -20.87
CA VAL A 121 5.93 -11.55 -20.38
C VAL A 121 6.73 -12.15 -19.21
N GLU A 122 8.06 -12.04 -19.26
CA GLU A 122 8.99 -12.58 -18.26
C GLU A 122 8.72 -12.02 -16.85
N GLU A 123 8.49 -10.72 -16.71
CA GLU A 123 8.24 -10.13 -15.40
C GLU A 123 6.90 -10.62 -14.81
N LEU A 124 5.88 -10.83 -15.65
CA LEU A 124 4.59 -11.36 -15.20
C LEU A 124 4.73 -12.82 -14.75
N GLU A 125 5.49 -13.63 -15.50
CA GLU A 125 5.83 -15.00 -15.11
C GLU A 125 6.62 -15.05 -13.79
N LEU A 126 7.57 -14.12 -13.59
CA LEU A 126 8.29 -14.00 -12.32
C LEU A 126 7.35 -13.69 -11.15
N ALA A 127 6.39 -12.78 -11.35
CA ALA A 127 5.39 -12.46 -10.34
C ALA A 127 4.47 -13.66 -10.06
N GLN A 128 4.02 -14.38 -11.09
CA GLN A 128 3.20 -15.58 -10.96
C GLN A 128 3.93 -16.66 -10.17
N LYS A 129 5.18 -16.98 -10.54
CA LYS A 129 6.02 -17.97 -9.87
C LYS A 129 6.27 -17.58 -8.42
N PHE A 130 6.51 -16.29 -8.15
CA PHE A 130 6.69 -15.78 -6.80
C PHE A 130 5.42 -15.98 -5.94
N ILE A 131 4.23 -15.65 -6.47
CA ILE A 131 2.95 -15.86 -5.77
C ILE A 131 2.75 -17.35 -5.44
N GLN A 132 2.95 -18.22 -6.43
CA GLN A 132 2.82 -19.68 -6.25
C GLN A 132 3.81 -20.23 -5.22
N ASN A 133 5.08 -19.82 -5.31
CA ASN A 133 6.10 -20.21 -4.34
C ASN A 133 5.71 -19.78 -2.92
N LYS A 134 5.26 -18.53 -2.75
CA LYS A 134 4.84 -18.00 -1.44
C LYS A 134 3.64 -18.77 -0.89
N ALA A 135 2.65 -19.11 -1.72
CA ALA A 135 1.51 -19.92 -1.32
C ALA A 135 1.94 -21.31 -0.78
N ASN A 136 2.94 -21.93 -1.41
CA ASN A 136 3.42 -23.28 -1.10
C ASN A 136 4.37 -23.40 0.10
N LEU A 137 4.79 -22.29 0.74
CA LEU A 137 5.79 -22.33 1.81
C LEU A 137 5.32 -22.97 3.14
N GLY A 138 4.08 -23.46 3.23
CA GLY A 138 3.52 -24.21 4.37
C GLY A 138 3.38 -23.44 5.70
N SER A 139 4.14 -22.36 5.88
CA SER A 139 4.13 -21.47 7.04
C SER A 139 3.53 -20.12 6.69
N MET A 140 2.48 -19.74 7.43
CA MET A 140 1.86 -18.41 7.38
C MET A 140 2.89 -17.28 7.54
N ARG A 141 4.03 -17.52 8.22
CA ARG A 141 5.10 -16.53 8.40
C ARG A 141 5.76 -16.07 7.10
N ASN A 142 5.74 -16.91 6.06
CA ASN A 142 6.43 -16.67 4.81
C ASN A 142 5.48 -16.48 3.62
N GLN A 143 4.18 -16.68 3.82
CA GLN A 143 3.15 -16.46 2.82
C GLN A 143 2.89 -14.96 2.60
N LEU A 144 2.34 -14.63 1.44
CA LEU A 144 1.77 -13.30 1.19
C LEU A 144 0.43 -13.18 1.91
N HIS A 145 0.15 -12.01 2.47
CA HIS A 145 -1.13 -11.73 3.13
C HIS A 145 -2.05 -10.86 2.29
N ALA A 146 -1.50 -10.06 1.38
CA ALA A 146 -2.27 -9.32 0.38
C ALA A 146 -1.42 -9.04 -0.86
N ILE A 147 -2.10 -8.82 -1.99
CA ILE A 147 -1.50 -8.34 -3.23
C ILE A 147 -2.11 -6.98 -3.55
N TRP A 148 -1.25 -5.99 -3.78
CA TRP A 148 -1.64 -4.65 -4.21
C TRP A 148 -1.31 -4.48 -5.68
N TYR A 149 -2.33 -4.45 -6.54
CA TYR A 149 -2.16 -4.33 -7.98
C TYR A 149 -2.42 -2.89 -8.43
N CYS A 150 -1.38 -2.16 -8.82
CA CYS A 150 -1.41 -0.76 -9.19
C CYS A 150 -1.68 -0.53 -10.68
N PHE A 151 -2.80 0.15 -10.96
CA PHE A 151 -3.13 0.75 -12.24
C PHE A 151 -2.82 2.25 -12.22
N SER A 152 -2.31 2.78 -13.33
CA SER A 152 -2.06 4.22 -13.48
C SER A 152 -3.22 4.86 -14.22
N ALA A 153 -3.99 5.74 -13.57
CA ALA A 153 -5.18 6.36 -14.17
C ALA A 153 -4.84 7.46 -15.20
N ASP A 154 -3.59 7.95 -15.23
CA ASP A 154 -3.07 8.90 -16.22
C ASP A 154 -2.71 8.26 -17.57
N SER A 155 -2.96 6.95 -17.74
CA SER A 155 -2.67 6.21 -18.96
C SER A 155 -3.96 5.87 -19.71
N ASN A 156 -4.01 6.23 -21.00
CA ASN A 156 -5.12 5.86 -21.88
C ASN A 156 -5.22 4.34 -22.16
N ARG A 157 -4.27 3.54 -21.66
CA ARG A 157 -4.29 2.07 -21.78
C ARG A 157 -4.86 1.47 -20.50
N PHE A 158 -6.18 1.49 -20.39
CA PHE A 158 -6.89 0.75 -19.35
C PHE A 158 -6.83 -0.75 -19.66
N MET A 159 -6.31 -1.56 -18.71
CA MET A 159 -6.15 -3.02 -18.84
C MET A 159 -5.32 -3.45 -20.08
N THR A 160 -4.00 -3.38 -19.94
CA THR A 160 -3.05 -3.93 -20.92
C THR A 160 -3.16 -5.46 -21.02
N ALA A 161 -2.54 -6.06 -22.02
CA ALA A 161 -2.47 -7.52 -22.15
C ALA A 161 -1.88 -8.19 -20.89
N ALA A 162 -0.87 -7.59 -20.26
CA ALA A 162 -0.29 -8.10 -19.01
C ALA A 162 -1.30 -8.06 -17.86
N ASP A 163 -2.10 -6.99 -17.77
CA ASP A 163 -3.15 -6.90 -16.74
C ASP A 163 -4.21 -7.99 -16.95
N LYS A 164 -4.69 -8.16 -18.19
CA LYS A 164 -5.65 -9.23 -18.52
C LYS A 164 -5.07 -10.60 -18.18
N VAL A 165 -3.86 -10.91 -18.63
CA VAL A 165 -3.22 -12.20 -18.32
C VAL A 165 -3.10 -12.41 -16.82
N PHE A 166 -2.72 -11.39 -16.03
CA PHE A 166 -2.68 -11.53 -14.57
C PHE A 166 -4.05 -11.95 -14.01
N PHE A 167 -5.09 -11.17 -14.28
CA PHE A 167 -6.41 -11.39 -13.68
C PHE A 167 -7.19 -12.56 -14.30
N ASP A 168 -6.82 -13.02 -15.50
CA ASP A 168 -7.51 -14.13 -16.17
C ASP A 168 -6.80 -15.48 -15.96
N THR A 169 -5.50 -15.49 -15.61
CA THR A 169 -4.71 -16.74 -15.55
C THR A 169 -4.08 -17.04 -14.19
N ILE A 170 -3.95 -16.06 -13.30
CA ILE A 170 -3.28 -16.23 -12.01
C ILE A 170 -4.33 -16.36 -10.91
N ASP A 171 -4.49 -17.58 -10.41
CA ASP A 171 -5.22 -17.83 -9.17
C ASP A 171 -4.32 -17.51 -7.95
N THR A 172 -4.71 -16.51 -7.17
CA THR A 172 -4.01 -16.09 -5.95
C THR A 172 -4.50 -16.84 -4.70
N GLY A 173 -5.42 -17.80 -4.87
CA GLY A 173 -6.01 -18.57 -3.79
C GLY A 173 -6.72 -17.68 -2.77
N THR A 174 -6.35 -17.83 -1.50
CA THR A 174 -6.93 -17.05 -0.39
C THR A 174 -6.31 -15.66 -0.22
N VAL A 175 -5.23 -15.34 -0.95
CA VAL A 175 -4.57 -14.03 -0.85
C VAL A 175 -5.37 -13.01 -1.64
N PRO A 176 -5.96 -11.98 -0.99
CA PRO A 176 -6.79 -11.01 -1.69
C PRO A 176 -5.94 -10.09 -2.58
N VAL A 177 -6.42 -9.88 -3.81
CA VAL A 177 -5.90 -8.85 -4.72
C VAL A 177 -6.72 -7.57 -4.56
N ILE A 178 -6.03 -6.46 -4.26
CA ILE A 178 -6.60 -5.11 -4.15
C ILE A 178 -6.16 -4.31 -5.37
N ALA A 179 -7.11 -3.89 -6.20
CA ALA A 179 -6.81 -3.05 -7.35
C ALA A 179 -6.71 -1.58 -6.91
N ILE A 180 -5.57 -0.95 -7.16
CA ILE A 180 -5.27 0.42 -6.74
C ILE A 180 -5.09 1.28 -7.98
N PHE A 181 -6.02 2.22 -8.20
CA PHE A 181 -5.94 3.21 -9.25
C PHE A 181 -5.20 4.44 -8.73
N THR A 182 -3.94 4.58 -9.11
CA THR A 182 -3.09 5.71 -8.74
C THR A 182 -3.25 6.86 -9.72
N LYS A 183 -2.83 8.05 -9.29
CA LYS A 183 -2.88 9.29 -10.08
C LYS A 183 -4.30 9.60 -10.56
N PHE A 184 -5.29 9.30 -9.72
CA PHE A 184 -6.69 9.52 -10.06
C PHE A 184 -7.01 11.01 -10.25
N ASP A 185 -6.16 11.90 -9.73
CA ASP A 185 -6.16 13.35 -10.02
C ASP A 185 -6.06 13.68 -11.52
N ALA A 186 -5.49 12.79 -12.34
CA ALA A 186 -5.51 12.96 -13.80
C ALA A 186 -6.93 12.83 -14.39
N LEU A 187 -7.76 11.93 -13.83
CA LEU A 187 -9.17 11.80 -14.23
C LEU A 187 -9.99 12.97 -13.70
N ASP A 188 -9.70 13.48 -12.50
CA ASP A 188 -10.32 14.70 -11.99
C ASP A 188 -10.02 15.89 -12.93
N ALA A 189 -8.76 16.02 -13.40
CA ALA A 189 -8.38 17.07 -14.34
C ALA A 189 -9.08 16.92 -15.71
N ALA A 190 -9.21 15.70 -16.23
CA ALA A 190 -9.95 15.44 -17.47
C ALA A 190 -11.45 15.75 -17.33
N ALA A 191 -12.07 15.36 -16.21
CA ALA A 191 -13.46 15.68 -15.89
C ALA A 191 -13.68 17.19 -15.76
N PHE A 192 -12.74 17.91 -15.14
CA PHE A 192 -12.77 19.36 -15.05
C PHE A 192 -12.77 20.03 -16.44
N SER A 193 -11.88 19.58 -17.34
CA SER A 193 -11.83 20.07 -18.72
C SER A 193 -13.15 19.81 -19.44
N ALA A 194 -13.69 18.59 -19.35
CA ALA A 194 -14.96 18.23 -19.99
C ALA A 194 -16.15 19.07 -19.48
N LEU A 195 -16.23 19.35 -18.17
CA LEU A 195 -17.26 20.21 -17.60
C LEU A 195 -17.10 21.66 -18.05
N SER A 196 -15.86 22.15 -18.14
CA SER A 196 -15.57 23.51 -18.62
C SER A 196 -15.97 23.68 -20.09
N ASP A 197 -15.71 22.67 -20.93
CA ASP A 197 -16.11 22.66 -22.34
C ASP A 197 -17.63 22.65 -22.54
N GLN A 198 -18.38 22.15 -21.55
CA GLN A 198 -19.85 22.21 -21.50
C GLN A 198 -20.38 23.57 -20.99
N GLY A 199 -19.49 24.54 -20.72
CA GLY A 199 -19.85 25.87 -20.23
C GLY A 199 -20.11 25.95 -18.72
N VAL A 200 -19.75 24.91 -17.95
CA VAL A 200 -19.86 24.95 -16.48
C VAL A 200 -18.83 25.96 -15.94
N PRO A 201 -19.23 26.92 -15.07
CA PRO A 201 -18.29 27.89 -14.49
C PRO A 201 -17.13 27.22 -13.75
N PHE A 202 -15.94 27.81 -13.82
CA PHE A 202 -14.69 27.25 -13.25
C PHE A 202 -14.84 26.69 -11.83
N ALA A 203 -15.38 27.48 -10.89
CA ALA A 203 -15.52 27.07 -9.50
C ALA A 203 -16.44 25.85 -9.33
N GLU A 204 -17.50 25.78 -10.12
CA GLU A 204 -18.46 24.68 -10.10
C GLU A 204 -17.90 23.44 -10.80
N ALA A 205 -17.18 23.62 -11.91
CA ALA A 205 -16.46 22.54 -12.59
C ALA A 205 -15.40 21.94 -11.66
N GLN A 206 -14.64 22.77 -10.92
CA GLN A 206 -13.64 22.31 -9.97
C GLN A 206 -14.26 21.51 -8.82
N ARG A 207 -15.42 21.95 -8.31
CA ARG A 207 -16.15 21.26 -7.24
C ARG A 207 -16.70 19.91 -7.70
N ARG A 208 -17.24 19.82 -8.91
CA ARG A 208 -17.89 18.63 -9.46
C ARG A 208 -16.93 17.61 -10.09
N ALA A 209 -15.74 18.04 -10.47
CA ALA A 209 -14.80 17.18 -11.21
C ALA A 209 -14.44 15.86 -10.50
N PRO A 210 -14.16 15.82 -9.18
CA PRO A 210 -13.82 14.57 -8.50
C PRO A 210 -14.95 13.53 -8.50
N ASP A 211 -16.19 13.99 -8.27
CA ASP A 211 -17.38 13.14 -8.27
C ASP A 211 -17.69 12.65 -9.68
N HIS A 212 -17.61 13.56 -10.67
CA HIS A 212 -17.82 13.20 -12.07
C HIS A 212 -16.78 12.18 -12.58
N ALA A 213 -15.51 12.36 -12.22
CA ALA A 213 -14.45 11.40 -12.54
C ALA A 213 -14.71 10.03 -11.90
N ARG A 214 -15.23 10.01 -10.66
CA ARG A 214 -15.60 8.78 -9.97
C ARG A 214 -16.79 8.07 -10.62
N GLU A 215 -17.84 8.80 -10.96
CA GLU A 215 -19.02 8.26 -11.65
C GLU A 215 -18.65 7.66 -13.01
N GLN A 216 -17.84 8.37 -13.80
CA GLN A 216 -17.35 7.87 -15.09
C GLN A 216 -16.49 6.61 -14.93
N PHE A 217 -15.64 6.56 -13.89
CA PHE A 217 -14.87 5.36 -13.57
C PHE A 217 -15.78 4.19 -13.19
N ASP A 218 -16.76 4.42 -12.32
CA ASP A 218 -17.67 3.38 -11.81
C ASP A 218 -18.61 2.85 -12.91
N GLN A 219 -19.00 3.68 -13.87
CA GLN A 219 -19.84 3.28 -15.00
C GLN A 219 -19.07 2.52 -16.09
N ASN A 220 -17.84 2.95 -16.40
CA ASN A 220 -17.13 2.45 -17.57
C ASN A 220 -16.09 1.38 -17.24
N LEU A 221 -15.38 1.52 -16.12
CA LEU A 221 -14.19 0.73 -15.82
C LEU A 221 -14.45 -0.34 -14.77
N LEU A 222 -15.25 -0.03 -13.75
CA LEU A 222 -15.60 -0.99 -12.70
C LEU A 222 -16.29 -2.26 -13.22
N PRO A 223 -17.22 -2.20 -14.21
CA PRO A 223 -17.82 -3.41 -14.77
C PRO A 223 -16.81 -4.31 -15.48
N LEU A 224 -15.83 -3.73 -16.18
CA LEU A 224 -14.79 -4.48 -16.89
C LEU A 224 -13.91 -5.27 -15.91
N ILE A 225 -13.61 -4.68 -14.75
CA ILE A 225 -12.82 -5.32 -13.68
C ILE A 225 -13.61 -6.48 -13.04
N LYS A 226 -14.92 -6.31 -12.87
CA LYS A 226 -15.79 -7.35 -12.29
C LYS A 226 -16.00 -8.56 -13.21
N GLN A 227 -15.76 -8.40 -14.51
CA GLN A 227 -15.89 -9.47 -15.51
C GLN A 227 -14.62 -10.30 -15.72
N LEU A 228 -13.52 -9.96 -15.03
CA LEU A 228 -12.27 -10.73 -15.06
C LEU A 228 -12.49 -12.11 -14.42
N ALA A 229 -11.70 -13.11 -14.83
CA ALA A 229 -11.85 -14.46 -14.29
C ALA A 229 -11.57 -14.51 -12.77
N HIS A 230 -10.55 -13.77 -12.32
CA HIS A 230 -10.18 -13.61 -10.92
C HIS A 230 -10.27 -12.12 -10.52
N PRO A 231 -11.47 -11.56 -10.28
CA PRO A 231 -11.62 -10.14 -10.03
C PRO A 231 -10.97 -9.71 -8.70
N PRO A 232 -10.43 -8.49 -8.59
CA PRO A 232 -9.91 -7.97 -7.34
C PRO A 232 -11.02 -7.90 -6.28
N ARG A 233 -10.67 -8.22 -5.03
CA ARG A 233 -11.63 -8.26 -3.91
C ARG A 233 -12.02 -6.88 -3.42
N ALA A 234 -11.20 -5.87 -3.71
CA ALA A 234 -11.54 -4.47 -3.51
C ALA A 234 -10.85 -3.56 -4.53
N VAL A 235 -11.42 -2.37 -4.73
CA VAL A 235 -10.91 -1.32 -5.62
C VAL A 235 -10.72 -0.03 -4.82
N VAL A 236 -9.53 0.57 -4.91
CA VAL A 236 -9.16 1.81 -4.23
C VAL A 236 -8.66 2.82 -5.24
N CYS A 237 -9.13 4.06 -5.17
CA CYS A 237 -8.70 5.14 -6.08
C CYS A 237 -7.94 6.21 -5.29
N LEU A 238 -6.65 6.37 -5.57
CA LEU A 238 -5.76 7.27 -4.84
C LEU A 238 -5.45 8.53 -5.64
N ARG A 239 -5.62 9.68 -4.99
CA ARG A 239 -5.40 11.03 -5.56
C ARG A 239 -4.21 11.70 -4.91
N ASN A 240 -3.46 12.49 -5.69
CA ASN A 240 -2.48 13.44 -5.16
C ASN A 240 -1.44 12.86 -4.20
N MET A 241 -1.11 11.57 -4.32
CA MET A 241 -0.18 10.87 -3.42
C MET A 241 1.26 11.42 -3.44
N HIS A 242 1.56 12.31 -4.40
CA HIS A 242 2.85 12.96 -4.55
C HIS A 242 2.89 14.38 -3.93
N ASN A 243 1.74 14.92 -3.51
CA ASN A 243 1.63 16.28 -3.00
C ASN A 243 2.01 16.37 -1.52
N LYS A 244 3.29 16.65 -1.26
CA LYS A 244 3.84 16.79 0.10
C LYS A 244 3.20 17.91 0.94
N GLY A 245 2.53 18.88 0.30
CA GLY A 245 1.82 19.97 0.99
C GLY A 245 0.50 19.55 1.65
N SER A 246 0.07 18.29 1.47
CA SER A 246 -1.21 17.79 1.97
C SER A 246 -1.02 16.47 2.74
N GLN A 247 -0.18 16.48 3.77
CA GLN A 247 0.09 15.30 4.61
C GLN A 247 -1.18 14.63 5.14
N GLY A 248 -2.21 15.42 5.51
CA GLY A 248 -3.50 14.89 5.94
C GLY A 248 -4.23 14.09 4.84
N ALA A 249 -4.15 14.53 3.59
CA ALA A 249 -4.76 13.82 2.45
C ALA A 249 -4.00 12.53 2.12
N ILE A 250 -2.66 12.54 2.18
CA ILE A 250 -1.83 11.35 2.00
C ILE A 250 -2.13 10.33 3.10
N LYS A 251 -2.20 10.76 4.36
CA LYS A 251 -2.56 9.90 5.49
C LYS A 251 -3.95 9.30 5.31
N LYS A 252 -4.94 10.10 4.92
CA LYS A 252 -6.30 9.63 4.65
C LYS A 252 -6.33 8.57 3.54
N ALA A 253 -5.66 8.82 2.43
CA ALA A 253 -5.58 7.89 1.31
C ALA A 253 -4.85 6.57 1.68
N ALA A 254 -3.79 6.66 2.49
CA ALA A 254 -3.12 5.50 3.06
C ALA A 254 -4.05 4.71 4.00
N SER A 255 -4.83 5.41 4.85
CA SER A 255 -5.83 4.77 5.70
C SER A 255 -6.90 4.04 4.90
N GLU A 256 -7.44 4.66 3.85
CA GLU A 256 -8.44 4.04 2.97
C GLU A 256 -7.92 2.74 2.32
N LEU A 257 -6.66 2.73 1.88
CA LEU A 257 -6.03 1.53 1.33
C LEU A 257 -5.90 0.41 2.38
N ILE A 258 -5.51 0.75 3.60
CA ILE A 258 -5.36 -0.24 4.69
C ILE A 258 -6.71 -0.77 5.15
N GLU A 259 -7.70 0.09 5.31
CA GLU A 259 -9.07 -0.32 5.67
C GLU A 259 -9.66 -1.23 4.59
N SER A 260 -9.49 -0.88 3.31
CA SER A 260 -9.92 -1.70 2.18
C SER A 260 -9.21 -3.06 2.15
N THR A 261 -7.90 -3.09 2.42
CA THR A 261 -7.13 -4.34 2.54
C THR A 261 -7.66 -5.19 3.70
N GLY A 262 -7.93 -4.57 4.86
CA GLY A 262 -8.49 -5.26 6.03
C GLY A 262 -9.88 -5.82 5.80
N ALA A 263 -10.73 -5.11 5.07
CA ALA A 263 -12.06 -5.57 4.68
C ALA A 263 -12.02 -6.76 3.72
N ALA A 264 -11.00 -6.83 2.86
CA ALA A 264 -10.82 -7.91 1.89
C ALA A 264 -10.27 -9.21 2.49
N LEU A 265 -9.64 -9.16 3.68
CA LEU A 265 -9.14 -10.33 4.39
C LEU A 265 -10.28 -11.14 5.00
N ASP A 266 -10.19 -12.47 4.94
CA ASP A 266 -11.16 -13.36 5.61
C ASP A 266 -10.71 -13.71 7.04
N ASP A 267 -9.39 -13.81 7.27
CA ASP A 267 -8.80 -14.18 8.56
C ASP A 267 -8.74 -13.00 9.54
N SER A 268 -9.37 -13.16 10.72
CA SER A 268 -9.43 -12.11 11.75
C SER A 268 -8.08 -11.82 12.41
N ALA A 269 -7.20 -12.82 12.54
CA ALA A 269 -5.84 -12.63 13.03
C ALA A 269 -4.99 -11.85 12.01
N LEU A 270 -5.17 -12.06 10.71
CA LEU A 270 -4.52 -11.24 9.68
C LEU A 270 -5.03 -9.79 9.69
N LYS A 271 -6.31 -9.55 9.98
CA LYS A 271 -6.85 -8.19 10.18
C LYS A 271 -6.17 -7.48 11.35
N VAL A 272 -6.03 -8.18 12.48
CA VAL A 272 -5.31 -7.67 13.65
C VAL A 272 -3.85 -7.38 13.29
N LEU A 273 -3.17 -8.30 12.60
CA LEU A 273 -1.78 -8.14 12.19
C LEU A 273 -1.58 -6.95 11.24
N LEU A 274 -2.50 -6.72 10.29
CA LEU A 274 -2.48 -5.57 9.39
C LEU A 274 -2.51 -4.25 10.16
N VAL A 275 -3.42 -4.14 11.13
CA VAL A 275 -3.54 -2.95 11.97
C VAL A 275 -2.31 -2.79 12.86
N GLN A 276 -1.83 -3.87 13.48
CA GLN A 276 -0.62 -3.85 14.29
C GLN A 276 0.59 -3.35 13.50
N ALA A 277 0.74 -3.76 12.24
CA ALA A 277 1.82 -3.32 11.37
C ALA A 277 1.82 -1.80 11.08
N GLN A 278 0.69 -1.11 11.29
CA GLN A 278 0.54 0.35 11.11
C GLN A 278 1.05 1.14 12.33
N CYS A 279 2.35 1.06 12.60
CA CYS A 279 2.99 1.76 13.72
C CYS A 279 2.82 3.30 13.67
N VAL A 280 2.71 3.85 12.45
CA VAL A 280 2.63 5.30 12.19
C VAL A 280 1.22 5.86 12.23
N ASN A 281 0.18 5.00 12.18
CA ASN A 281 -1.20 5.43 12.07
C ASN A 281 -2.00 5.07 13.33
N VAL A 282 -1.65 5.73 14.43
CA VAL A 282 -2.26 5.53 15.77
C VAL A 282 -3.79 5.64 15.73
N GLU A 283 -4.33 6.50 14.86
CA GLU A 283 -5.77 6.68 14.65
C GLU A 283 -6.46 5.39 14.18
N LEU A 284 -5.85 4.66 13.24
CA LEU A 284 -6.37 3.36 12.81
C LEU A 284 -6.30 2.31 13.92
N CYS A 285 -5.19 2.28 14.68
CA CYS A 285 -5.07 1.39 15.82
C CYS A 285 -6.15 1.66 16.87
N MET A 286 -6.45 2.93 17.13
CA MET A 286 -7.49 3.35 18.06
C MET A 286 -8.90 2.99 17.55
N LYS A 287 -9.20 3.27 16.27
CA LYS A 287 -10.47 2.89 15.64
C LYS A 287 -10.70 1.38 15.68
N ALA A 288 -9.67 0.59 15.39
CA ALA A 288 -9.73 -0.87 15.45
C ALA A 288 -9.93 -1.39 16.87
N ALA A 289 -9.23 -0.83 17.86
CA ALA A 289 -9.40 -1.19 19.27
C ALA A 289 -10.84 -0.92 19.76
N VAL A 290 -11.44 0.21 19.38
CA VAL A 290 -12.85 0.50 19.67
C VAL A 290 -13.77 -0.50 18.98
N ASN A 291 -13.62 -0.68 17.66
CA ASN A 291 -14.48 -1.55 16.86
C ASN A 291 -14.37 -3.03 17.23
N SER A 292 -13.26 -3.47 17.84
CA SER A 292 -13.11 -4.82 18.38
C SER A 292 -14.10 -5.14 19.51
N GLY A 293 -14.74 -4.10 20.07
CA GLY A 293 -15.64 -4.22 21.20
C GLY A 293 -14.94 -4.49 22.53
N VAL A 294 -13.59 -4.59 22.56
CA VAL A 294 -12.81 -4.77 23.78
C VAL A 294 -13.07 -3.61 24.75
N ILE A 295 -12.96 -2.38 24.26
CA ILE A 295 -13.19 -1.17 25.08
C ILE A 295 -14.64 -1.13 25.58
N THR A 296 -15.60 -1.49 24.73
CA THR A 296 -17.02 -1.51 25.08
C THR A 296 -17.34 -2.59 26.12
N LYS A 297 -16.80 -3.81 25.95
CA LYS A 297 -16.95 -4.91 26.91
C LYS A 297 -16.32 -4.57 28.26
N ALA A 298 -15.16 -3.91 28.23
CA ALA A 298 -14.49 -3.41 29.42
C ALA A 298 -15.34 -2.39 30.18
N ALA A 299 -15.88 -1.41 29.46
CA ALA A 299 -16.74 -0.38 30.04
C ALA A 299 -18.04 -0.99 30.61
N GLN A 300 -18.65 -1.95 29.91
CA GLN A 300 -19.83 -2.68 30.42
C GLN A 300 -19.51 -3.50 31.67
N GLY A 301 -18.37 -4.19 31.70
CA GLY A 301 -17.89 -4.90 32.89
C GLY A 301 -17.62 -3.97 34.07
N ALA A 302 -17.14 -2.74 33.80
CA ALA A 302 -16.94 -1.72 34.83
C ALA A 302 -18.24 -1.20 35.44
N ILE A 303 -19.29 -1.05 34.61
CA ILE A 303 -20.61 -0.59 35.05
C ILE A 303 -21.33 -1.65 35.91
N GLN A 304 -21.05 -2.93 35.66
CA GLN A 304 -21.63 -4.06 36.40
C GLN A 304 -20.82 -4.47 37.64
N ALA A 305 -19.60 -3.95 37.79
CA ALA A 305 -18.73 -4.26 38.92
C ALA A 305 -19.04 -3.34 40.11
N ASP A 306 -18.90 -3.87 41.32
CA ASP A 306 -18.94 -3.06 42.54
C ASP A 306 -17.79 -2.02 42.49
N PRO A 307 -18.08 -0.71 42.59
CA PRO A 307 -17.07 0.34 42.58
C PRO A 307 -15.95 0.16 43.61
N ALA A 308 -16.20 -0.56 44.71
CA ALA A 308 -15.20 -0.86 45.74
C ALA A 308 -14.21 -1.97 45.34
N THR A 309 -14.53 -2.79 44.32
CA THR A 309 -13.70 -3.92 43.87
C THR A 309 -13.28 -3.82 42.40
N PHE A 310 -13.83 -2.85 41.66
CA PHE A 310 -13.48 -2.62 40.27
C PHE A 310 -12.01 -2.18 40.14
N ASN A 311 -11.20 -3.03 39.52
CA ASN A 311 -9.82 -2.71 39.19
C ASN A 311 -9.72 -2.34 37.69
N PRO A 312 -9.55 -1.06 37.33
CA PRO A 312 -9.38 -0.64 35.94
C PRO A 312 -8.07 -1.14 35.31
N LEU A 313 -7.14 -1.68 36.11
CA LEU A 313 -5.86 -2.24 35.68
C LEU A 313 -5.89 -3.78 35.52
N GLN A 314 -7.06 -4.37 35.26
CA GLN A 314 -7.13 -5.81 34.98
C GLN A 314 -6.18 -6.18 33.84
N GLU A 315 -5.22 -7.06 34.13
CA GLU A 315 -4.15 -7.44 33.19
C GLU A 315 -4.71 -7.95 31.85
N LYS A 316 -5.83 -8.69 31.89
CA LYS A 316 -6.53 -9.17 30.70
C LYS A 316 -7.04 -8.01 29.82
N LEU A 317 -7.67 -7.01 30.42
CA LEU A 317 -8.17 -5.83 29.72
C LEU A 317 -7.03 -5.02 29.11
N ILE A 318 -5.98 -4.77 29.90
CA ILE A 318 -4.80 -4.06 29.44
C ILE A 318 -4.17 -4.79 28.24
N ARG A 319 -4.05 -6.13 28.30
CA ARG A 319 -3.53 -6.95 27.19
C ARG A 319 -4.42 -6.85 25.94
N GLU A 320 -5.75 -6.89 26.10
CA GLU A 320 -6.69 -6.81 24.99
C GLU A 320 -6.72 -5.43 24.30
N ILE A 321 -6.37 -4.35 25.00
CA ILE A 321 -6.21 -3.01 24.44
C ILE A 321 -4.81 -2.86 23.82
N PHE A 322 -3.75 -3.21 24.55
CA PHE A 322 -2.37 -2.98 24.11
C PHE A 322 -1.90 -3.88 22.98
N GLN A 323 -2.57 -5.01 22.73
CA GLN A 323 -2.32 -5.78 21.50
C GLN A 323 -2.51 -4.92 20.23
N TRP A 324 -3.31 -3.84 20.26
CA TRP A 324 -3.49 -2.94 19.12
C TRP A 324 -2.38 -1.89 18.98
N PHE A 325 -1.48 -1.80 19.96
CA PHE A 325 -0.39 -0.82 20.01
C PHE A 325 0.98 -1.49 20.29
N PRO A 326 1.39 -2.53 19.55
CA PRO A 326 2.54 -3.37 19.93
C PRO A 326 3.89 -2.65 19.96
N TYR A 327 3.99 -1.47 19.34
CA TYR A 327 5.22 -0.68 19.28
C TYR A 327 5.27 0.47 20.28
N ILE A 328 4.18 0.69 21.02
CA ILE A 328 4.12 1.69 22.10
C ILE A 328 4.54 1.04 23.42
N TRP A 329 4.67 -0.29 23.53
CA TRP A 329 4.85 -0.98 24.82
C TRP A 329 5.87 -2.12 24.77
N VAL A 330 6.66 -2.28 25.83
CA VAL A 330 7.42 -3.52 26.10
C VAL A 330 6.76 -4.26 27.27
N TYR A 331 6.49 -5.54 27.09
CA TYR A 331 6.03 -6.42 28.17
C TYR A 331 7.24 -6.98 28.92
N ASN A 332 7.45 -6.52 30.16
CA ASN A 332 8.30 -7.22 31.13
C ASN A 332 7.40 -7.83 32.20
N LYS A 333 7.77 -9.00 32.74
CA LYS A 333 6.92 -9.92 33.53
C LYS A 333 6.12 -9.32 34.71
N VAL A 334 6.29 -8.04 35.06
CA VAL A 334 5.57 -7.35 36.13
C VAL A 334 5.18 -5.89 35.76
N THR A 335 5.46 -5.38 34.54
CA THR A 335 5.22 -3.95 34.21
C THR A 335 5.04 -3.70 32.70
N PHE A 336 4.04 -2.89 32.34
CA PHE A 336 3.92 -2.28 31.01
C PHE A 336 4.69 -0.96 30.97
N CYS A 337 5.72 -0.85 30.14
CA CYS A 337 6.44 0.41 29.92
C CYS A 337 6.12 0.99 28.55
N ILE A 338 5.78 2.28 28.49
CA ILE A 338 5.67 3.04 27.25
C ILE A 338 7.06 3.12 26.60
N ILE A 339 7.18 2.66 25.36
CA ILE A 339 8.30 2.99 24.48
C ILE A 339 8.08 4.43 24.03
N CYS A 340 8.70 5.38 24.72
CA CYS A 340 8.82 6.74 24.21
C CYS A 340 9.73 6.73 22.97
N GLN A 341 9.15 6.52 21.79
CA GLN A 341 9.72 7.01 20.53
C GLN A 341 9.02 8.31 20.12
N LEU A 342 9.01 9.28 21.05
CA LEU A 342 8.80 10.68 20.70
C LEU A 342 10.18 11.24 20.34
N ASN A 343 10.57 11.11 19.08
CA ASN A 343 11.53 12.07 18.52
C ASN A 343 10.78 13.39 18.38
N ILE A 344 10.80 14.19 19.44
CA ILE A 344 10.54 15.61 19.37
C ILE A 344 11.77 16.22 18.69
N THR A 345 11.64 16.55 17.41
CA THR A 345 12.44 17.60 16.75
C THR A 345 11.56 18.32 15.75
#